data_AF-A0A953E6X4-F1
#
_entry.id   AF-A0A953E6X4-F1
#
_cell.length_a   1.000
_cell.length_b   1.000
_cell.length_c   1.000
_cell.angle_alpha   90.00
_cell.angle_beta   90.00
_cell.angle_gamma   90.00
#
_symmetry.space_group_name_H-M   'P 1'
#
loop_
_entity.id
_entity.type
_entity.pdbx_description
1 polymer ?
#
loop_
_entity_poly.entity_id
_entity_poly.type
_entity_poly.pdbx_seq_one_letter_code
_entity_poly.pdbx_strand_id
1 'polypeptide(L)'
;VVGALFVFRLYYYVIPLFIAGTLFAGFEIGQRRALLARISALGRGTEALEVPAIASLVALSGALLIFMGALPIKGTMLEMWAGHATAIASHFAASVVGSLLLVMAFGLLRRLSIAWLGSLLLLVNGAVIVWLRGEAWWLWGAYLLLCVLLASVRGAFYRDSRLAREPLSSEALVPLLAVAACGITLALVAYGGRVSDATWWDVVLSPLAPDSLRFTVGLTGVLLLVGMVRLLRPARLRADPWNDGTRARLSALGALAPAQADGAVFGEAGQAGFAFLKREGVWLALGDPAGDRRDAISAIWRFRDLCERAGVDPAFWRVGPDLLRIYADIGLTAVPLSGPEQTPRRFLACRAERDLERLRPLLPPALQRELPERRGEAA
;
A
#
# COMPACT_ATOMS: atom_id res chain seq x y z
N VAL A 1 -21.15 -35.84 -7.21
CA VAL A 1 -20.60 -35.63 -5.85
C VAL A 1 -19.74 -34.37 -5.75
N VAL A 2 -18.71 -34.18 -6.58
CA VAL A 2 -17.83 -32.99 -6.54
C VAL A 2 -18.57 -31.66 -6.75
N GLY A 3 -19.49 -31.59 -7.73
CA GLY A 3 -20.31 -30.38 -7.95
C GLY A 3 -21.22 -30.02 -6.77
N ALA A 4 -21.78 -31.01 -6.08
CA ALA A 4 -22.62 -30.80 -4.90
C ALA A 4 -21.81 -30.28 -3.70
N LEU A 5 -20.59 -30.78 -3.52
CA LEU A 5 -19.65 -30.26 -2.52
C LEU A 5 -19.22 -28.81 -2.82
N PHE A 6 -19.09 -28.44 -4.09
CA PHE A 6 -18.80 -27.06 -4.50
C PHE A 6 -19.96 -26.12 -4.23
N VAL A 7 -21.18 -26.50 -4.61
CA VAL A 7 -22.40 -25.72 -4.32
C VAL A 7 -22.57 -25.58 -2.80
N PHE A 8 -22.34 -26.65 -2.04
CA PHE A 8 -22.34 -26.60 -0.58
C PHE A 8 -21.30 -25.60 -0.07
N ARG A 9 -20.05 -25.65 -0.53
CA ARG A 9 -19.02 -24.71 -0.06
C ARG A 9 -19.29 -23.26 -0.44
N LEU A 10 -19.86 -23.04 -1.63
CA LEU A 10 -20.28 -21.73 -2.10
C LEU A 10 -21.38 -21.15 -1.21
N TYR A 11 -22.41 -21.95 -0.89
CA TYR A 11 -23.54 -21.51 -0.06
C TYR A 11 -23.20 -21.37 1.42
N TYR A 12 -22.34 -22.23 1.97
CA TYR A 12 -22.06 -22.26 3.40
C TYR A 12 -20.80 -21.50 3.82
N TYR A 13 -19.83 -21.28 2.92
CA TYR A 13 -18.60 -20.56 3.26
C TYR A 13 -18.43 -19.27 2.47
N VAL A 14 -18.64 -19.30 1.15
CA VAL A 14 -18.34 -18.12 0.31
C VAL A 14 -19.42 -17.05 0.45
N ILE A 15 -20.69 -17.40 0.26
CA ILE A 15 -21.82 -16.46 0.37
C ILE A 15 -21.86 -15.82 1.78
N PRO A 16 -21.80 -16.58 2.89
CA PRO A 16 -21.86 -15.99 4.22
C PRO A 16 -20.64 -15.11 4.54
N LEU A 17 -19.46 -15.43 4.01
CA LEU A 17 -18.26 -14.61 4.17
C LEU A 17 -18.37 -13.29 3.41
N PHE A 18 -18.90 -13.30 2.19
CA PHE A 18 -19.16 -12.06 1.44
C PHE A 18 -20.26 -11.24 2.10
N ILE A 19 -21.32 -11.87 2.61
CA ILE A 19 -22.36 -11.19 3.40
C ILE A 19 -21.75 -10.55 4.65
N ALA A 20 -20.98 -11.31 5.43
CA ALA A 20 -20.32 -10.82 6.65
C ALA A 20 -19.33 -9.68 6.36
N GLY A 21 -18.50 -9.81 5.33
CA GLY A 21 -17.56 -8.77 4.90
C GLY A 21 -18.27 -7.50 4.42
N THR A 22 -19.38 -7.66 3.67
CA THR A 22 -20.19 -6.53 3.19
C THR A 22 -20.94 -5.86 4.33
N LEU A 23 -21.53 -6.62 5.25
CA LEU A 23 -22.19 -6.09 6.44
C LEU A 23 -21.20 -5.37 7.33
N PHE A 24 -20.01 -5.95 7.56
CA PHE A 24 -18.98 -5.35 8.38
C PHE A 24 -18.49 -4.04 7.77
N ALA A 25 -18.16 -4.03 6.48
CA ALA A 25 -17.72 -2.84 5.78
C ALA A 25 -18.83 -1.77 5.69
N GLY A 26 -20.07 -2.17 5.44
CA GLY A 26 -21.24 -1.27 5.40
C GLY A 26 -21.58 -0.69 6.78
N PHE A 27 -21.48 -1.51 7.83
CA PHE A 27 -21.67 -1.08 9.21
C PHE A 27 -20.61 -0.06 9.62
N GLU A 28 -19.35 -0.26 9.24
CA GLU A 28 -18.25 0.67 9.53
C GLU A 28 -18.38 1.99 8.75
N ILE A 29 -18.84 1.96 7.50
CA ILE A 29 -19.18 3.16 6.71
C ILE A 29 -20.36 3.93 7.35
N GLY A 30 -21.38 3.22 7.84
CA GLY A 30 -22.51 3.81 8.56
C GLY A 30 -22.12 4.39 9.91
N GLN A 31 -21.29 3.68 10.68
CA GLN A 31 -20.77 4.13 11.96
C GLN A 31 -19.83 5.32 11.82
N ARG A 32 -19.03 5.44 10.76
CA ARG A 32 -18.21 6.64 10.54
C ARG A 32 -19.04 7.93 10.54
N ARG A 33 -20.30 7.94 10.09
CA ARG A 33 -21.12 9.17 10.17
C ARG A 33 -21.70 9.48 11.55
N ALA A 34 -21.98 8.47 12.39
CA ALA A 34 -22.61 8.65 13.70
C ALA A 34 -21.63 8.61 14.89
N LEU A 35 -20.50 7.92 14.75
CA LEU A 35 -19.51 7.63 15.79
C LEU A 35 -18.36 8.66 15.80
N LEU A 36 -18.08 9.34 14.68
CA LEU A 36 -17.08 10.41 14.58
C LEU A 36 -17.41 11.62 15.46
N ALA A 37 -18.65 11.76 15.94
CA ALA A 37 -19.03 12.78 16.91
C ALA A 37 -18.81 12.36 18.39
N ARG A 38 -18.59 11.07 18.68
CA ARG A 38 -18.53 10.56 20.07
C ARG A 38 -17.28 9.79 20.45
N ILE A 39 -16.46 9.33 19.50
CA ILE A 39 -15.32 8.43 19.80
C ILE A 39 -14.03 8.95 19.16
N SER A 40 -13.65 10.19 19.48
CA SER A 40 -12.29 10.71 19.22
C SER A 40 -11.28 10.35 20.32
N ALA A 41 -11.65 9.54 21.32
CA ALA A 41 -10.80 9.20 22.47
C ALA A 41 -10.27 7.75 22.50
N LEU A 42 -10.77 6.84 21.63
CA LEU A 42 -10.42 5.41 21.63
C LEU A 42 -9.90 4.88 20.28
N GLY A 43 -9.59 5.77 19.34
CA GLY A 43 -9.24 5.46 17.94
C GLY A 43 -7.89 4.78 17.68
N ARG A 44 -7.41 3.88 18.54
CA ARG A 44 -6.17 3.10 18.33
C ARG A 44 -6.38 1.68 17.78
N GLY A 45 -7.59 1.30 17.36
CA GLY A 45 -7.91 -0.09 16.98
C GLY A 45 -8.56 -0.33 15.62
N THR A 46 -9.30 0.62 15.04
CA THR A 46 -10.18 0.33 13.88
C THR A 46 -9.50 0.53 12.52
N GLU A 47 -8.62 1.54 12.35
CA GLU A 47 -7.84 1.73 11.12
C GLU A 47 -6.84 0.58 10.82
N ALA A 48 -6.58 -0.27 11.82
CA ALA A 48 -5.66 -1.40 11.72
C ALA A 48 -6.26 -2.61 10.98
N LEU A 49 -7.59 -2.81 11.02
CA LEU A 49 -8.24 -4.01 10.46
C LEU A 49 -8.88 -3.82 9.07
N GLU A 50 -9.18 -2.58 8.65
CA GLU A 50 -9.84 -2.30 7.37
C GLU A 50 -9.02 -2.79 6.16
N VAL A 51 -7.71 -2.53 6.15
CA VAL A 51 -6.83 -2.89 5.03
C VAL A 51 -6.64 -4.41 4.91
N PRO A 52 -6.32 -5.16 5.99
CA PRO A 52 -6.27 -6.62 5.94
C PRO A 52 -7.56 -7.27 5.48
N ALA A 53 -8.72 -6.77 5.92
CA ALA A 53 -10.02 -7.31 5.53
C ALA A 53 -10.27 -7.15 4.02
N ILE A 54 -10.07 -5.95 3.48
CA ILE A 54 -10.27 -5.66 2.06
C ILE A 54 -9.26 -6.41 1.20
N ALA A 55 -7.99 -6.48 1.61
CA ALA A 55 -6.98 -7.26 0.91
C ALA A 55 -7.34 -8.76 0.87
N SER A 56 -7.91 -9.29 1.95
CA SER A 56 -8.38 -10.69 2.02
C SER A 56 -9.57 -10.94 1.08
N LEU A 57 -10.51 -10.00 0.98
CA LEU A 57 -11.62 -10.08 0.02
C LEU A 57 -11.13 -10.03 -1.44
N VAL A 58 -10.13 -9.20 -1.74
CA VAL A 58 -9.50 -9.15 -3.06
C VAL A 58 -8.77 -10.47 -3.37
N ALA A 59 -8.05 -11.04 -2.40
CA ALA A 59 -7.40 -12.34 -2.55
C ALA A 59 -8.42 -13.46 -2.80
N LEU A 60 -9.52 -13.47 -2.03
CA LEU A 60 -10.59 -14.45 -2.21
C LEU A 60 -11.25 -14.31 -3.58
N SER A 61 -11.47 -13.09 -4.06
CA SER A 61 -12.00 -12.82 -5.40
C SER A 61 -11.03 -13.29 -6.50
N GLY A 62 -9.72 -13.14 -6.28
CA GLY A 62 -8.70 -13.70 -7.17
C GLY A 62 -8.74 -15.23 -7.21
N ALA A 63 -8.78 -15.87 -6.03
CA ALA A 63 -8.90 -17.32 -5.93
C ALA A 63 -10.20 -17.85 -6.58
N LEU A 64 -11.32 -17.18 -6.34
CA LEU A 64 -12.61 -17.52 -6.96
C LEU A 64 -12.52 -17.46 -8.49
N LEU A 65 -11.86 -16.45 -9.06
CA LEU A 65 -11.71 -16.32 -10.51
C LEU A 65 -10.82 -17.43 -11.10
N ILE A 66 -9.77 -17.85 -10.38
CA ILE A 66 -8.93 -18.99 -10.77
C ILE A 66 -9.75 -20.28 -10.77
N PHE A 67 -10.54 -20.52 -9.71
CA PHE A 67 -11.42 -21.69 -9.62
C PHE A 67 -12.50 -21.68 -10.69
N MET A 68 -13.12 -20.53 -10.95
CA MET A 68 -14.11 -20.37 -12.03
C MET A 68 -13.47 -20.61 -13.40
N GLY A 69 -12.22 -20.17 -13.61
CA GLY A 69 -11.44 -20.49 -14.80
C GLY A 69 -11.21 -21.99 -15.01
N ALA A 70 -11.35 -22.84 -13.99
CA ALA A 70 -11.25 -24.30 -14.14
C ALA A 70 -12.62 -24.99 -14.40
N LEU A 71 -13.73 -24.26 -14.29
CA LEU A 71 -15.10 -24.79 -14.47
C LEU A 71 -15.62 -24.50 -15.88
N PRO A 72 -16.26 -25.46 -16.57
CA PRO A 72 -16.80 -25.26 -17.93
C PRO A 72 -17.82 -24.12 -17.97
N ILE A 73 -17.76 -23.30 -19.04
CA ILE A 73 -18.67 -22.16 -19.25
C ILE A 73 -20.07 -22.66 -19.59
N LYS A 74 -21.10 -22.15 -18.89
CA LYS A 74 -22.51 -22.43 -19.22
C LYS A 74 -22.97 -21.43 -20.28
N GLY A 75 -22.83 -21.81 -21.55
CA GLY A 75 -23.08 -20.95 -22.70
C GLY A 75 -24.55 -20.57 -22.89
N THR A 76 -24.83 -19.26 -22.89
CA THR A 76 -26.04 -18.69 -23.53
C THR A 76 -25.75 -17.34 -24.23
N MET A 77 -24.77 -16.54 -23.77
CA MET A 77 -24.42 -15.25 -24.42
C MET A 77 -23.19 -15.32 -25.34
N LEU A 78 -22.31 -16.30 -25.18
CA LEU A 78 -21.04 -16.40 -25.90
C LEU A 78 -21.18 -16.81 -27.37
N GLU A 79 -22.30 -17.45 -27.74
CA GLU A 79 -22.60 -17.89 -29.10
C GLU A 79 -23.07 -16.75 -30.03
N MET A 80 -23.43 -15.58 -29.48
CA MET A 80 -24.06 -14.48 -30.23
C MET A 80 -23.09 -13.35 -30.60
N TRP A 81 -21.95 -13.23 -29.92
CA TRP A 81 -20.93 -12.19 -30.12
C TRP A 81 -19.55 -12.82 -30.36
N ALA A 82 -19.37 -13.42 -31.53
CA ALA A 82 -18.18 -14.21 -31.86
C ALA A 82 -16.90 -13.34 -31.96
N GLY A 83 -15.86 -13.74 -31.21
CA GLY A 83 -14.46 -13.36 -31.43
C GLY A 83 -13.81 -12.69 -30.22
N HIS A 84 -14.18 -11.44 -29.94
CA HIS A 84 -13.51 -10.63 -28.90
C HIS A 84 -14.00 -10.97 -27.48
N ALA A 85 -15.30 -11.18 -27.31
CA ALA A 85 -15.89 -11.51 -26.02
C ALA A 85 -15.46 -12.90 -25.52
N THR A 86 -15.26 -13.85 -26.44
CA THR A 86 -14.79 -15.22 -26.15
C THR A 86 -13.39 -15.22 -25.54
N ALA A 87 -12.48 -14.40 -26.07
CA ALA A 87 -11.11 -14.31 -25.56
C ALA A 87 -11.06 -13.71 -24.15
N ILE A 88 -11.85 -12.65 -23.90
CA ILE A 88 -11.96 -12.02 -22.58
C ILE A 88 -12.60 -12.99 -21.59
N ALA A 89 -13.66 -13.71 -21.98
CA ALA A 89 -14.36 -14.68 -21.14
C ALA A 89 -13.64 -16.03 -20.99
N SER A 90 -12.47 -16.20 -21.59
CA SER A 90 -11.76 -17.48 -21.66
C SER A 90 -11.30 -17.97 -20.28
N HIS A 91 -11.19 -19.29 -20.14
CA HIS A 91 -10.63 -19.95 -18.97
C HIS A 91 -9.21 -19.47 -18.68
N PHE A 92 -8.45 -19.22 -19.74
CA PHE A 92 -7.11 -18.67 -19.69
C PHE A 92 -7.08 -17.27 -19.08
N ALA A 93 -7.89 -16.34 -19.62
CA ALA A 93 -7.95 -14.96 -19.16
C ALA A 93 -8.41 -14.86 -17.70
N ALA A 94 -9.45 -15.60 -17.31
CA ALA A 94 -9.93 -15.67 -15.93
C ALA A 94 -8.81 -16.08 -14.95
N SER A 95 -8.04 -17.11 -15.30
CA SER A 95 -6.96 -17.62 -14.46
C SER A 95 -5.78 -16.63 -14.33
N VAL A 96 -5.41 -15.93 -15.41
CA VAL A 96 -4.38 -14.89 -15.37
C VAL A 96 -4.82 -13.70 -14.51
N VAL A 97 -6.04 -13.19 -14.71
CA VAL A 97 -6.59 -12.06 -13.93
C VAL A 97 -6.71 -12.43 -12.45
N GLY A 98 -7.15 -13.65 -12.15
CA GLY A 98 -7.23 -14.14 -10.77
C GLY A 98 -5.87 -14.25 -10.10
N SER A 99 -4.84 -14.70 -10.84
CA SER A 99 -3.45 -14.75 -10.35
C SER A 99 -2.91 -13.35 -10.04
N LEU A 100 -3.20 -12.37 -10.91
CA LEU A 100 -2.81 -10.98 -10.68
C LEU A 100 -3.53 -10.35 -9.48
N LEU A 101 -4.82 -10.66 -9.26
CA LEU A 101 -5.56 -10.22 -8.08
C LEU A 101 -4.93 -10.73 -6.77
N LEU A 102 -4.45 -11.98 -6.75
CA LEU A 102 -3.70 -12.51 -5.59
C LEU A 102 -2.41 -11.73 -5.32
N VAL A 103 -1.67 -11.38 -6.37
CA VAL A 103 -0.46 -10.56 -6.25
C VAL A 103 -0.81 -9.15 -5.76
N MET A 104 -1.87 -8.55 -6.28
CA MET A 104 -2.32 -7.23 -5.83
C MET A 104 -2.78 -7.23 -4.38
N ALA A 105 -3.46 -8.28 -3.90
CA ALA A 105 -3.84 -8.42 -2.50
C ALA A 105 -2.63 -8.31 -1.56
N PHE A 106 -1.48 -8.90 -1.92
CA PHE A 106 -0.24 -8.72 -1.18
C PHE A 106 0.28 -7.27 -1.21
N GLY A 107 0.10 -6.57 -2.34
CA GLY A 107 0.41 -5.15 -2.44
C GLY A 107 -0.52 -4.26 -1.61
N LEU A 108 -1.80 -4.62 -1.50
CA LEU A 108 -2.79 -3.95 -0.66
C LEU A 108 -2.46 -4.10 0.83
N LEU A 109 -2.03 -5.29 1.28
CA LEU A 109 -1.54 -5.49 2.66
C LEU A 109 -0.37 -4.56 3.01
N ARG A 110 0.42 -4.16 2.00
CA ARG A 110 1.53 -3.20 2.12
C ARG A 110 1.10 -1.74 1.93
N ARG A 111 -0.21 -1.47 1.81
CA ARG A 111 -0.84 -0.14 1.65
C ARG A 111 -0.39 0.63 0.40
N LEU A 112 -0.04 -0.06 -0.69
CA LEU A 112 0.55 0.54 -1.90
C LEU A 112 -0.49 1.16 -2.84
N SER A 113 -0.22 2.35 -3.36
CA SER A 113 -1.12 3.08 -4.27
C SER A 113 -1.28 2.41 -5.65
N ILE A 114 -0.21 1.83 -6.22
CA ILE A 114 -0.29 1.05 -7.47
C ILE A 114 -1.11 -0.24 -7.28
N ALA A 115 -1.01 -0.89 -6.12
CA ALA A 115 -1.80 -2.09 -5.84
C ALA A 115 -3.30 -1.77 -5.76
N TRP A 116 -3.65 -0.61 -5.21
CA TRP A 116 -5.03 -0.11 -5.20
C TRP A 116 -5.56 0.09 -6.62
N LEU A 117 -4.85 0.83 -7.47
CA LEU A 117 -5.30 1.08 -8.85
C LEU A 117 -5.36 -0.22 -9.66
N GLY A 118 -4.31 -1.05 -9.56
CA GLY A 118 -4.24 -2.34 -10.23
C GLY A 118 -5.38 -3.27 -9.82
N SER A 119 -5.71 -3.32 -8.53
CA SER A 119 -6.85 -4.10 -8.03
C SER A 119 -8.19 -3.59 -8.59
N LEU A 120 -8.41 -2.27 -8.66
CA LEU A 120 -9.64 -1.73 -9.25
C LEU A 120 -9.80 -2.14 -10.71
N LEU A 121 -8.74 -1.97 -11.51
CA LEU A 121 -8.76 -2.35 -12.93
C LEU A 121 -9.01 -3.85 -13.10
N LEU A 122 -8.37 -4.69 -12.29
CA LEU A 122 -8.54 -6.14 -12.33
C LEU A 122 -9.90 -6.60 -11.79
N LEU A 123 -10.48 -5.94 -10.80
CA LEU A 123 -11.83 -6.25 -10.30
C LEU A 123 -12.90 -5.90 -11.34
N VAL A 124 -12.77 -4.76 -12.03
CA VAL A 124 -13.64 -4.41 -13.16
C VAL A 124 -13.47 -5.44 -14.28
N ASN A 125 -12.24 -5.82 -14.61
CA ASN A 125 -11.98 -6.84 -15.62
C ASN A 125 -12.59 -8.19 -15.22
N GLY A 126 -12.42 -8.61 -13.96
CA GLY A 126 -13.04 -9.82 -13.40
C GLY A 126 -14.57 -9.80 -13.48
N ALA A 127 -15.20 -8.66 -13.20
CA ALA A 127 -16.65 -8.49 -13.36
C ALA A 127 -17.09 -8.69 -14.81
N VAL A 128 -16.35 -8.12 -15.78
CA VAL A 128 -16.60 -8.30 -17.22
C VAL A 128 -16.45 -9.78 -17.62
N ILE A 129 -15.39 -10.46 -17.16
CA ILE A 129 -15.17 -11.89 -17.44
C ILE A 129 -16.35 -12.72 -16.93
N VAL A 130 -16.75 -12.53 -15.67
CA VAL A 130 -17.84 -13.28 -15.04
C VAL A 130 -19.17 -13.01 -15.76
N TRP A 131 -19.43 -11.75 -16.13
CA TRP A 131 -20.62 -11.38 -16.89
C TRP A 131 -20.66 -12.02 -18.28
N LEU A 132 -19.56 -11.96 -19.04
CA LEU A 132 -19.47 -12.56 -20.37
C LEU A 132 -19.59 -14.09 -20.34
N ARG A 133 -19.17 -14.74 -19.25
CA ARG A 133 -19.37 -16.19 -19.04
C ARG A 133 -20.83 -16.58 -18.77
N GLY A 134 -21.75 -15.61 -18.68
CA GLY A 134 -23.17 -15.86 -18.41
C GLY A 134 -23.44 -16.26 -16.96
N GLU A 135 -22.50 -15.97 -16.04
CA GLU A 135 -22.68 -16.28 -14.64
C GLU A 135 -23.72 -15.36 -13.98
N ALA A 136 -24.27 -15.83 -12.87
CA ALA A 136 -25.35 -15.13 -12.19
C ALA A 136 -24.95 -13.72 -11.72
N TRP A 137 -25.94 -12.81 -11.67
CA TRP A 137 -25.71 -11.39 -11.40
C TRP A 137 -25.05 -11.08 -10.06
N TRP A 138 -25.27 -11.93 -9.06
CA TRP A 138 -24.67 -11.78 -7.75
C TRP A 138 -23.16 -12.05 -7.76
N LEU A 139 -22.63 -12.80 -8.75
CA LEU A 139 -21.20 -13.02 -8.90
C LEU A 139 -20.50 -11.79 -9.46
N TRP A 140 -20.89 -11.31 -10.65
CA TRP A 140 -20.27 -10.09 -11.21
C TRP A 140 -20.60 -8.84 -10.37
N GLY A 141 -21.78 -8.80 -9.75
CA GLY A 141 -22.18 -7.77 -8.80
C GLY A 141 -21.27 -7.72 -7.55
N ALA A 142 -20.80 -8.87 -7.05
CA ALA A 142 -19.86 -8.92 -5.93
C ALA A 142 -18.49 -8.31 -6.29
N TYR A 143 -17.98 -8.53 -7.52
CA TYR A 143 -16.75 -7.88 -7.99
C TYR A 143 -16.90 -6.36 -8.08
N LEU A 144 -18.02 -5.86 -8.61
CA LEU A 144 -18.31 -4.43 -8.70
C LEU A 144 -18.48 -3.81 -7.30
N LEU A 145 -19.19 -4.49 -6.40
CA LEU A 145 -19.36 -4.05 -5.02
C LEU A 145 -18.01 -3.95 -4.30
N LEU A 146 -17.15 -4.97 -4.43
CA LEU A 146 -15.80 -4.93 -3.87
C LEU A 146 -14.95 -3.82 -4.49
N CYS A 147 -15.11 -3.56 -5.79
CA CYS A 147 -14.46 -2.44 -6.48
C CYS A 147 -14.89 -1.09 -5.88
N VAL A 148 -16.19 -0.87 -5.66
CA VAL A 148 -16.71 0.35 -5.02
C VAL A 148 -16.22 0.47 -3.58
N LEU A 149 -16.22 -0.63 -2.82
CA LEU A 149 -15.71 -0.65 -1.46
C LEU A 149 -14.23 -0.26 -1.41
N LEU A 150 -13.40 -0.89 -2.25
CA LEU A 150 -11.98 -0.59 -2.36
C LEU A 150 -11.72 0.86 -2.83
N ALA A 151 -12.56 1.39 -3.73
CA ALA A 151 -12.46 2.78 -4.17
C ALA A 151 -12.78 3.77 -3.02
N SER A 152 -13.74 3.43 -2.16
CA SER A 152 -14.18 4.28 -1.04
C SER A 152 -13.12 4.43 0.06
N VAL A 153 -12.23 3.44 0.21
CA VAL A 153 -11.13 3.47 1.18
C VAL A 153 -9.81 3.99 0.57
N ARG A 154 -9.85 4.79 -0.49
CA ARG A 154 -8.64 5.32 -1.15
C ARG A 154 -7.67 5.99 -0.17
N GLY A 155 -8.17 6.65 0.87
CA GLY A 155 -7.35 7.30 1.90
C GLY A 155 -6.46 6.34 2.71
N ALA A 156 -6.79 5.05 2.77
CA ALA A 156 -6.00 4.04 3.50
C ALA A 156 -4.75 3.58 2.73
N PHE A 157 -4.69 3.84 1.42
CA PHE A 157 -3.61 3.44 0.50
C PHE A 157 -2.77 4.64 0.08
N TYR A 158 -2.05 5.20 1.03
CA TYR A 158 -1.24 6.41 0.84
C TYR A 158 0.21 6.12 0.46
N ARG A 159 0.67 4.86 0.52
CA ARG A 159 2.10 4.55 0.33
C ARG A 159 2.44 4.52 -1.15
N ASP A 160 3.17 5.53 -1.62
CA ASP A 160 3.59 5.58 -3.02
C ASP A 160 4.67 4.54 -3.34
N SER A 161 4.49 3.86 -4.46
CA SER A 161 5.45 2.94 -5.07
C SER A 161 6.50 3.71 -5.88
N ARG A 162 7.71 3.14 -6.05
CA ARG A 162 8.83 3.74 -6.81
C ARG A 162 8.42 4.34 -8.16
N LEU A 163 7.55 3.65 -8.90
CA LEU A 163 7.12 4.06 -10.24
C LEU A 163 6.37 5.39 -10.29
N ALA A 164 5.75 5.81 -9.18
CA ALA A 164 4.90 7.00 -9.16
C ALA A 164 5.71 8.30 -9.06
N ARG A 165 6.94 8.27 -8.50
CA ARG A 165 7.70 9.50 -8.19
C ARG A 165 9.22 9.43 -8.32
N GLU A 166 9.85 8.25 -8.49
CA GLU A 166 11.24 8.21 -8.95
C GLU A 166 11.22 8.43 -10.50
N PRO A 167 11.97 9.39 -11.08
CA PRO A 167 12.14 9.42 -12.53
C PRO A 167 12.59 8.03 -12.96
N LEU A 168 11.95 7.45 -13.99
CA LEU A 168 12.12 6.05 -14.43
C LEU A 168 13.58 5.62 -14.34
N SER A 169 13.97 5.09 -13.18
CA SER A 169 15.34 4.64 -12.97
C SER A 169 15.49 3.39 -13.82
N SER A 170 16.68 3.16 -14.37
CA SER A 170 16.96 1.95 -15.14
C SER A 170 16.57 0.68 -14.38
N GLU A 171 16.60 0.71 -13.04
CA GLU A 171 16.16 -0.36 -12.14
C GLU A 171 14.64 -0.62 -12.16
N ALA A 172 13.81 0.40 -12.37
CA ALA A 172 12.34 0.28 -12.39
C ALA A 172 11.77 0.05 -13.80
N LEU A 173 12.49 0.49 -14.84
CA LEU A 173 12.10 0.30 -16.24
C LEU A 173 12.10 -1.17 -16.65
N VAL A 174 13.11 -1.94 -16.22
CA VAL A 174 13.24 -3.37 -16.54
C VAL A 174 12.02 -4.19 -16.08
N PRO A 175 11.60 -4.19 -14.80
CA PRO A 175 10.43 -4.95 -14.37
C PRO A 175 9.13 -4.44 -15.00
N LEU A 176 9.01 -3.13 -15.29
CA LEU A 176 7.85 -2.57 -15.97
C LEU A 176 7.72 -3.10 -17.41
N LEU A 177 8.79 -3.00 -18.20
CA LEU A 177 8.83 -3.51 -19.58
C LEU A 177 8.65 -5.03 -19.61
N ALA A 178 9.25 -5.76 -18.66
CA ALA A 178 9.06 -7.21 -18.55
C ALA A 178 7.60 -7.58 -18.28
N VAL A 179 6.93 -6.89 -17.34
CA VAL A 179 5.51 -7.11 -17.05
C VAL A 179 4.63 -6.76 -18.25
N ALA A 180 4.91 -5.66 -18.95
CA ALA A 180 4.18 -5.28 -20.16
C ALA A 180 4.35 -6.32 -21.28
N ALA A 181 5.59 -6.74 -21.56
CA ALA A 181 5.89 -7.74 -22.58
C ALA A 181 5.27 -9.11 -22.26
N CYS A 182 5.33 -9.56 -21.00
CA CYS A 182 4.71 -10.81 -20.57
C CYS A 182 3.18 -10.73 -20.64
N GLY A 183 2.59 -9.62 -20.18
CA GLY A 183 1.15 -9.39 -20.25
C GLY A 183 0.63 -9.37 -21.69
N ILE A 184 1.33 -8.68 -22.60
CA ILE A 184 1.00 -8.66 -24.03
C ILE A 184 1.12 -10.06 -24.63
N THR A 185 2.21 -10.79 -24.33
CA THR A 185 2.40 -12.15 -24.83
C THR A 185 1.27 -13.08 -24.39
N LEU A 186 0.92 -13.07 -23.09
CA LEU A 186 -0.16 -13.89 -22.56
C LEU A 186 -1.52 -13.46 -23.12
N ALA A 187 -1.76 -12.16 -23.33
CA ALA A 187 -2.97 -11.68 -23.98
C ALA A 187 -3.07 -12.17 -25.43
N LEU A 188 -2.00 -12.07 -26.21
CA LEU A 188 -1.96 -12.58 -27.60
C LEU A 188 -2.22 -14.09 -27.65
N VAL A 189 -1.68 -14.85 -26.71
CA VAL A 189 -1.96 -16.29 -26.57
C VAL A 189 -3.43 -16.55 -26.24
N ALA A 190 -4.03 -15.76 -25.35
CA ALA A 190 -5.45 -15.84 -25.00
C ALA A 190 -6.36 -15.50 -26.20
N TYR A 191 -6.03 -14.44 -26.94
CA TYR A 191 -6.76 -13.99 -28.13
C TYR A 191 -6.58 -14.90 -29.34
N GLY A 192 -5.46 -15.62 -29.42
CA GLY A 192 -5.17 -16.56 -30.50
C GLY A 192 -6.08 -17.79 -30.54
N GLY A 193 -7.01 -17.95 -29.59
CA GLY A 193 -8.04 -19.00 -29.58
C GLY A 193 -7.55 -20.41 -29.23
N ARG A 194 -6.25 -20.68 -29.38
CA ARG A 194 -5.64 -22.02 -29.25
C ARG A 194 -5.71 -22.62 -27.85
N VAL A 195 -5.87 -21.80 -26.82
CA VAL A 195 -5.86 -22.23 -25.40
C VAL A 195 -7.03 -21.62 -24.61
N SER A 196 -8.07 -21.14 -25.29
CA SER A 196 -9.16 -20.43 -24.63
C SER A 196 -9.95 -21.29 -23.64
N ASP A 197 -9.95 -22.61 -23.85
CA ASP A 197 -10.63 -23.59 -22.98
C ASP A 197 -9.75 -24.08 -21.82
N ALA A 198 -8.47 -23.69 -21.78
CA ALA A 198 -7.52 -24.12 -20.78
C ALA A 198 -7.09 -22.95 -19.87
N THR A 199 -6.93 -23.23 -18.58
CA THR A 199 -6.27 -22.30 -17.66
C THR A 199 -4.77 -22.22 -17.94
N TRP A 200 -4.11 -21.09 -17.63
CA TRP A 200 -2.68 -20.90 -18.00
C TRP A 200 -1.75 -21.96 -17.39
N TRP A 201 -2.01 -22.43 -16.17
CA TRP A 201 -1.23 -23.50 -15.52
C TRP A 201 -1.44 -24.88 -16.18
N ASP A 202 -2.57 -25.09 -16.83
CA ASP A 202 -2.98 -26.36 -17.42
C ASP A 202 -2.36 -26.45 -18.80
N VAL A 203 -2.27 -25.32 -19.52
CA VAL A 203 -1.42 -25.21 -20.72
C VAL A 203 0.01 -25.63 -20.41
N VAL A 204 0.59 -25.23 -19.27
CA VAL A 204 1.97 -25.57 -18.89
C VAL A 204 2.13 -27.05 -18.53
N LEU A 205 1.17 -27.60 -17.78
CA LEU A 205 1.20 -28.98 -17.29
C LEU A 205 0.71 -30.00 -18.32
N SER A 206 -0.06 -29.57 -19.32
CA SER A 206 -0.67 -30.44 -20.31
C SER A 206 0.39 -31.11 -21.19
N PRO A 207 0.37 -32.45 -21.28
CA PRO A 207 1.24 -33.19 -22.20
C PRO A 207 0.82 -33.04 -23.66
N LEU A 208 -0.38 -32.50 -23.93
CA LEU A 208 -0.94 -32.35 -25.28
C LEU A 208 -0.58 -30.99 -25.92
N ALA A 209 -0.10 -30.03 -25.13
CA ALA A 209 0.30 -28.72 -25.63
C ALA A 209 1.72 -28.79 -26.25
N PRO A 210 1.98 -28.10 -27.38
CA PRO A 210 3.32 -28.02 -27.95
C PRO A 210 4.35 -27.48 -26.95
N ASP A 211 5.54 -28.06 -26.88
CA ASP A 211 6.56 -27.71 -25.88
C ASP A 211 6.94 -26.22 -25.90
N SER A 212 6.99 -25.60 -27.08
CA SER A 212 7.25 -24.16 -27.22
C SER A 212 6.16 -23.29 -26.60
N LEU A 213 4.88 -23.70 -26.69
CA LEU A 213 3.75 -23.01 -26.08
C LEU A 213 3.78 -23.16 -24.56
N ARG A 214 4.02 -24.39 -24.07
CA ARG A 214 4.16 -24.69 -22.64
C ARG A 214 5.26 -23.84 -22.00
N PHE A 215 6.43 -23.82 -22.65
CA PHE A 215 7.57 -23.02 -22.19
C PHE A 215 7.26 -21.53 -22.21
N THR A 216 6.68 -21.01 -23.30
CA THR A 216 6.36 -19.58 -23.43
C THR A 216 5.35 -19.13 -22.39
N VAL A 217 4.24 -19.86 -22.21
CA VAL A 217 3.20 -19.54 -21.22
C VAL A 217 3.74 -19.68 -19.80
N GLY A 218 4.51 -20.72 -19.51
CA GLY A 218 5.12 -20.92 -18.19
C GLY A 218 6.12 -19.82 -17.85
N LEU A 219 7.06 -19.52 -18.76
CA LEU A 219 8.07 -18.49 -18.56
C LEU A 219 7.44 -17.11 -18.42
N THR A 220 6.55 -16.72 -19.33
CA THR A 220 5.90 -15.40 -19.28
C THR A 220 4.95 -15.27 -18.09
N GLY A 221 4.25 -16.34 -17.70
CA GLY A 221 3.45 -16.37 -16.48
C GLY A 221 4.29 -16.14 -15.23
N VAL A 222 5.40 -16.87 -15.07
CA VAL A 222 6.31 -16.71 -13.92
C VAL A 222 6.95 -15.32 -13.93
N LEU A 223 7.46 -14.85 -15.06
CA LEU A 223 8.07 -13.52 -15.18
C LEU A 223 7.06 -12.40 -14.93
N LEU A 224 5.81 -12.55 -15.35
CA LEU A 224 4.73 -11.61 -15.05
C LEU A 224 4.51 -11.51 -13.55
N LEU A 225 4.36 -12.65 -12.85
CA LEU A 225 4.13 -12.67 -11.41
C LEU A 225 5.34 -12.11 -10.63
N VAL A 226 6.56 -12.53 -10.98
CA VAL A 226 7.79 -12.04 -10.35
C VAL A 226 7.99 -10.54 -10.61
N GLY A 227 7.76 -10.10 -11.85
CA GLY A 227 7.83 -8.71 -12.24
C GLY A 227 6.82 -7.86 -11.48
N MET A 228 5.58 -8.34 -11.34
CA MET A 228 4.55 -7.67 -10.58
C MET A 228 4.91 -7.58 -9.08
N VAL A 229 5.37 -8.67 -8.47
CA VAL A 229 5.87 -8.65 -7.08
C VAL A 229 7.03 -7.67 -6.90
N ARG A 230 7.92 -7.54 -7.91
CA ARG A 230 9.01 -6.56 -7.88
C ARG A 230 8.50 -5.12 -8.01
N LEU A 231 7.51 -4.85 -8.86
CA LEU A 231 6.87 -3.54 -8.98
C LEU A 231 6.14 -3.14 -7.69
N LEU A 232 5.59 -4.12 -6.98
CA LEU A 232 4.96 -3.96 -5.67
C LEU A 232 5.98 -3.90 -4.52
N ARG A 233 7.29 -3.88 -4.77
CA ARG A 233 8.25 -3.61 -3.68
C ARG A 233 8.12 -2.15 -3.26
N PRO A 234 7.94 -1.86 -1.96
CA PRO A 234 7.92 -0.49 -1.47
C PRO A 234 9.16 0.26 -1.92
N ALA A 235 9.01 1.56 -2.24
CA ALA A 235 10.17 2.40 -2.47
C ALA A 235 11.16 2.26 -1.30
N ARG A 236 12.46 2.20 -1.63
CA ARG A 236 13.47 2.22 -0.58
C ARG A 236 13.33 3.60 0.04
N LEU A 237 12.76 3.66 1.23
CA LEU A 237 12.99 4.79 2.11
C LEU A 237 14.48 4.76 2.40
N ARG A 238 15.23 5.55 1.63
CA ARG A 238 16.59 5.94 1.97
C ARG A 238 16.51 7.41 2.35
N ALA A 239 17.15 7.71 3.48
CA ALA A 239 17.54 9.08 3.75
C ALA A 239 18.51 9.54 2.65
N ASP A 240 18.34 10.76 2.19
CA ASP A 240 19.30 11.38 1.30
C ASP A 240 20.59 11.63 2.10
N PRO A 241 21.78 11.31 1.54
CA PRO A 241 23.03 11.58 2.20
C PRO A 241 23.19 13.08 2.43
N TRP A 242 23.77 13.43 3.58
CA TRP A 242 24.09 14.81 3.88
C TRP A 242 25.27 15.28 3.02
N ASN A 243 25.01 16.18 2.08
CA ASN A 243 26.00 16.83 1.22
C ASN A 243 25.61 18.29 1.00
N ASP A 244 26.51 19.09 0.41
CA ASP A 244 26.26 20.52 0.20
C ASP A 244 25.02 20.79 -0.68
N GLY A 245 24.72 19.90 -1.63
CA GLY A 245 23.53 20.00 -2.48
C GLY A 245 22.22 19.77 -1.70
N THR A 246 22.17 18.72 -0.87
CA THR A 246 21.05 18.40 0.02
C THR A 246 20.83 19.54 1.02
N ARG A 247 21.93 20.07 1.57
CA ARG A 247 21.90 21.22 2.49
C ARG A 247 21.34 22.47 1.82
N ALA A 248 21.82 22.81 0.63
CA ALA A 248 21.34 23.95 -0.15
C ALA A 248 19.84 23.80 -0.50
N ARG A 249 19.41 22.59 -0.87
CA ARG A 249 18.01 22.28 -1.15
C ARG A 249 17.11 22.46 0.07
N LEU A 250 17.52 21.96 1.23
CA LEU A 250 16.76 22.16 2.47
C LEU A 250 16.68 23.64 2.87
N SER A 251 17.78 24.38 2.74
CA SER A 251 17.75 25.82 3.01
C SER A 251 16.83 26.57 2.06
N ALA A 252 16.75 26.17 0.79
CA ALA A 252 15.83 26.77 -0.18
C ALA A 252 14.35 26.53 0.16
N LEU A 253 14.04 25.40 0.82
CA LEU A 253 12.70 25.10 1.35
C LEU A 253 12.39 25.80 2.69
N GLY A 254 13.37 26.49 3.28
CA GLY A 254 13.25 27.14 4.59
C GLY A 254 13.48 26.20 5.79
N ALA A 255 14.03 25.01 5.57
CA ALA A 255 14.27 24.02 6.62
C ALA A 255 15.55 24.34 7.40
N LEU A 256 15.64 23.81 8.62
CA LEU A 256 16.86 23.93 9.42
C LEU A 256 17.98 23.09 8.79
N ALA A 257 19.04 23.77 8.34
CA ALA A 257 20.14 23.17 7.58
C ALA A 257 21.48 23.29 8.36
N PRO A 258 21.71 22.42 9.37
CA PRO A 258 22.89 22.50 10.23
C PRO A 258 24.21 22.28 9.47
N ALA A 259 25.33 22.62 10.09
CA ALA A 259 26.65 22.34 9.50
C ALA A 259 26.92 20.83 9.36
N GLN A 260 26.45 20.03 10.33
CA GLN A 260 26.60 18.58 10.34
C GLN A 260 25.24 17.92 10.59
N ALA A 261 24.87 16.98 9.71
CA ALA A 261 23.78 16.05 9.92
C ALA A 261 24.10 14.68 9.33
N ASP A 262 23.37 13.65 9.75
CA ASP A 262 23.59 12.27 9.29
C ASP A 262 22.77 11.95 8.03
N GLY A 263 21.78 12.79 7.70
CA GLY A 263 21.01 12.71 6.48
C GLY A 263 19.86 13.70 6.43
N ALA A 264 19.11 13.66 5.34
CA ALA A 264 17.87 14.40 5.16
C ALA A 264 16.72 13.48 4.76
N VAL A 265 15.51 13.91 5.10
CA VAL A 265 14.27 13.29 4.61
C VAL A 265 13.44 14.36 3.93
N PHE A 266 13.04 14.08 2.69
CA PHE A 266 12.08 14.88 1.96
C PHE A 266 10.73 14.16 1.88
N GLY A 267 9.67 14.95 1.73
CA GLY A 267 8.33 14.46 1.40
C GLY A 267 8.33 13.77 0.04
N GLU A 268 7.26 13.05 -0.25
CA GLU A 268 7.11 12.33 -1.51
C GLU A 268 7.20 13.24 -2.75
N ALA A 269 6.74 14.49 -2.70
CA ALA A 269 6.84 15.45 -3.80
C ALA A 269 8.21 16.16 -3.84
N GLY A 270 9.04 15.98 -2.80
CA GLY A 270 10.31 16.66 -2.67
C GLY A 270 10.20 18.18 -2.50
N GLN A 271 9.00 18.66 -2.16
CA GLN A 271 8.63 20.07 -1.93
C GLN A 271 8.60 20.40 -0.44
N ALA A 272 8.85 19.44 0.44
CA ALA A 272 9.15 19.69 1.85
C ALA A 272 10.22 18.74 2.39
N GLY A 273 10.92 19.12 3.45
CA GLY A 273 11.90 18.23 4.08
C GLY A 273 12.57 18.79 5.32
N PHE A 274 13.37 17.95 5.98
CA PHE A 274 14.17 18.30 7.16
C PHE A 274 15.45 17.46 7.24
N ALA A 275 16.42 17.96 8.01
CA ALA A 275 17.64 17.24 8.36
C ALA A 275 17.42 16.38 9.62
N PHE A 276 18.17 15.29 9.78
CA PHE A 276 18.13 14.48 11.00
C PHE A 276 19.51 13.98 11.42
N LEU A 277 19.59 13.58 12.69
CA LEU A 277 20.76 13.01 13.34
C LEU A 277 20.47 11.57 13.79
N LYS A 278 21.45 10.68 13.60
CA LYS A 278 21.39 9.31 14.09
C LYS A 278 22.07 9.25 15.45
N ARG A 279 21.31 8.88 16.47
CA ARG A 279 21.83 8.61 17.81
C ARG A 279 21.48 7.18 18.19
N GLU A 280 22.07 6.69 19.26
CA GLU A 280 21.87 5.33 19.71
C GLU A 280 20.41 5.13 20.14
N GLY A 281 19.70 4.20 19.49
CA GLY A 281 18.29 3.91 19.78
C GLY A 281 17.27 4.97 19.32
N VAL A 282 17.68 6.20 19.00
CA VAL A 282 16.78 7.28 18.57
C VAL A 282 17.36 8.06 17.39
N TRP A 283 16.53 8.33 16.38
CA TRP A 283 16.89 9.28 15.33
C TRP A 283 16.13 10.59 15.53
N LEU A 284 16.88 11.70 15.48
CA LEU A 284 16.40 13.02 15.83
C LEU A 284 16.27 13.90 14.60
N ALA A 285 15.04 14.20 14.20
CA ALA A 285 14.73 15.22 13.21
C ALA A 285 14.93 16.63 13.79
N LEU A 286 15.44 17.54 12.95
CA LEU A 286 15.77 18.92 13.32
C LEU A 286 14.73 19.89 12.76
N GLY A 287 13.81 20.32 13.61
CA GLY A 287 12.72 21.22 13.26
C GLY A 287 11.53 20.52 12.60
N ASP A 288 10.53 21.33 12.24
CA ASP A 288 9.46 20.90 11.34
C ASP A 288 9.98 20.73 9.91
N PRO A 289 9.36 19.85 9.10
CA PRO A 289 9.57 19.86 7.66
C PRO A 289 9.16 21.22 7.09
N ALA A 290 10.09 21.91 6.43
CA ALA A 290 9.78 23.16 5.77
C ALA A 290 9.44 22.91 4.29
N GLY A 291 8.49 23.68 3.75
CA GLY A 291 7.99 23.55 2.39
C GLY A 291 6.46 23.45 2.32
N ASP A 292 5.94 22.77 1.27
CA ASP A 292 4.50 22.56 1.12
C ASP A 292 3.91 21.72 2.27
N ARG A 293 2.76 22.14 2.80
CA ARG A 293 2.16 21.54 3.99
C ARG A 293 1.74 20.08 3.79
N ARG A 294 1.24 19.71 2.61
CA ARG A 294 0.84 18.31 2.34
C ARG A 294 2.07 17.42 2.24
N ASP A 295 3.13 17.94 1.61
CA ASP A 295 4.38 17.20 1.49
C ASP A 295 5.16 17.11 2.82
N ALA A 296 5.02 18.10 3.69
CA ALA A 296 5.58 18.09 5.05
C ALA A 296 5.03 16.91 5.89
N ILE A 297 3.71 16.67 5.82
CA ILE A 297 3.09 15.51 6.48
C ILE A 297 3.69 14.21 5.93
N SER A 298 3.83 14.11 4.61
CA SER A 298 4.46 12.96 3.95
C SER A 298 5.89 12.72 4.46
N ALA A 299 6.70 13.78 4.62
CA ALA A 299 8.06 13.69 5.15
C ALA A 299 8.10 13.12 6.58
N ILE A 300 7.17 13.53 7.45
CA ILE A 300 7.05 13.04 8.84
C ILE A 300 6.77 11.54 8.86
N TRP A 301 5.78 11.09 8.08
CA TRP A 301 5.44 9.67 7.98
C TRP A 301 6.61 8.86 7.41
N ARG A 302 7.31 9.38 6.40
CA ARG A 302 8.51 8.73 5.84
C ARG A 302 9.63 8.57 6.86
N PHE A 303 9.83 9.55 7.74
CA PHE A 303 10.85 9.44 8.77
C PHE A 303 10.48 8.42 9.85
N ARG A 304 9.21 8.38 10.28
CA ARG A 304 8.73 7.32 11.17
C ARG A 304 9.00 5.93 10.57
N ASP A 305 8.64 5.74 9.29
CA ASP A 305 8.87 4.48 8.57
C ASP A 305 10.36 4.11 8.47
N LEU A 306 11.24 5.11 8.33
CA LEU A 306 12.70 4.91 8.34
C LEU A 306 13.19 4.42 9.70
N CYS A 307 12.72 5.06 10.78
CA CYS A 307 13.08 4.71 12.15
C CYS A 307 12.57 3.31 12.50
N GLU A 308 11.32 2.99 12.16
CA GLU A 308 10.71 1.68 12.40
C GLU A 308 11.48 0.55 11.70
N ARG A 309 11.94 0.77 10.46
CA ARG A 309 12.79 -0.19 9.73
C ARG A 309 14.17 -0.36 10.33
N ALA A 310 14.72 0.70 10.92
CA ALA A 310 16.02 0.67 11.58
C ALA A 310 15.92 0.16 13.03
N GLY A 311 14.73 -0.10 13.56
CA GLY A 311 14.52 -0.53 14.94
C GLY A 311 14.86 0.55 15.97
N VAL A 312 14.70 1.82 15.60
CA VAL A 312 14.99 2.99 16.45
C VAL A 312 13.73 3.83 16.61
N ASP A 313 13.64 4.60 17.71
CA ASP A 313 12.51 5.49 17.94
C ASP A 313 12.71 6.84 17.19
N PRO A 314 11.64 7.43 16.61
CA PRO A 314 11.71 8.76 16.01
C PRO A 314 11.50 9.86 17.05
N ALA A 315 12.28 10.93 16.96
CA ALA A 315 12.07 12.16 17.73
C ALA A 315 12.20 13.40 16.83
N PHE A 316 11.47 14.47 17.14
CA PHE A 316 11.54 15.75 16.42
C PHE A 316 11.81 16.90 17.38
N TRP A 317 12.90 17.62 17.14
CA TRP A 317 13.35 18.71 17.99
C TRP A 317 12.93 20.09 17.45
N ARG A 318 12.55 21.02 18.33
CA ARG A 318 12.14 22.40 18.01
C ARG A 318 11.02 22.49 16.98
N VAL A 319 10.03 21.61 17.10
CA VAL A 319 8.81 21.67 16.29
C VAL A 319 7.89 22.79 16.78
N GLY A 320 7.17 23.40 15.85
CA GLY A 320 6.16 24.41 16.09
C GLY A 320 4.80 23.83 16.47
N PRO A 321 3.83 24.68 16.82
CA PRO A 321 2.49 24.26 17.24
C PRO A 321 1.64 23.67 16.09
N ASP A 322 1.97 23.98 14.83
CA ASP A 322 1.09 23.71 13.67
C ASP A 322 0.94 22.22 13.32
N LEU A 323 1.95 21.41 13.65
CA LEU A 323 2.03 19.99 13.30
C LEU A 323 1.90 19.06 14.51
N LEU A 324 1.62 19.58 15.72
CA LEU A 324 1.50 18.80 16.95
C LEU A 324 0.47 17.66 16.85
N ARG A 325 -0.65 17.90 16.16
CA ARG A 325 -1.65 16.87 15.92
C ARG A 325 -1.10 15.71 15.07
N ILE A 326 -0.32 16.02 14.05
CA ILE A 326 0.30 15.01 13.17
C ILE A 326 1.33 14.20 13.95
N TYR A 327 2.11 14.84 14.83
CA TYR A 327 3.02 14.14 15.73
C TYR A 327 2.29 13.20 16.70
N ALA A 328 1.14 13.62 17.22
CA ALA A 328 0.30 12.75 18.04
C ALA A 328 -0.28 11.56 17.25
N ASP A 329 -0.67 11.76 15.99
CA ASP A 329 -1.19 10.70 15.11
C ASP A 329 -0.14 9.61 14.82
N ILE A 330 1.16 9.96 14.79
CA ILE A 330 2.26 8.99 14.67
C ILE A 330 2.72 8.43 16.02
N GLY A 331 2.04 8.76 17.13
CA GLY A 331 2.31 8.22 18.47
C GLY A 331 3.40 8.95 19.25
N LEU A 332 3.71 10.21 18.90
CA LEU A 332 4.65 11.04 19.64
C LEU A 332 3.93 12.00 20.59
N THR A 333 4.54 12.24 21.75
CA THR A 333 4.10 13.21 22.74
C THR A 333 4.93 14.47 22.61
N ALA A 334 4.27 15.64 22.56
CA ALA A 334 4.94 16.92 22.49
C ALA A 334 5.26 17.44 23.90
N VAL A 335 6.55 17.62 24.19
CA VAL A 335 7.07 18.18 25.44
C VAL A 335 7.50 19.62 25.17
N PRO A 336 7.00 20.62 25.93
CA PRO A 336 7.41 22.01 25.73
C PRO A 336 8.90 22.20 26.06
N LEU A 337 9.60 22.93 25.20
CA LEU A 337 10.99 23.31 25.42
C LEU A 337 11.06 24.61 26.21
N SER A 338 12.06 24.73 27.09
CA SER A 338 12.34 25.94 27.85
C SER A 338 12.99 26.96 26.93
N GLY A 339 12.39 28.14 26.80
CA GLY A 339 12.93 29.26 26.02
C GLY A 339 12.61 30.60 26.68
N PRO A 340 13.33 31.68 26.33
CA PRO A 340 13.02 33.00 26.85
C PRO A 340 11.58 33.39 26.50
N GLU A 341 10.89 34.10 27.40
CA GLU A 341 9.44 34.41 27.36
C GLU A 341 8.96 35.05 26.04
N GLN A 342 9.88 35.57 25.21
CA GLN A 342 9.60 36.28 23.96
C GLN A 342 9.74 35.41 22.68
N THR A 343 10.05 34.11 22.81
CA THR A 343 10.18 33.20 21.66
C THR A 343 8.91 32.38 21.45
N PRO A 344 8.46 32.12 20.21
CA PRO A 344 7.35 31.20 19.95
C PRO A 344 7.58 29.85 20.62
N ARG A 345 6.53 29.31 21.25
CA ARG A 345 6.59 28.01 21.96
C ARG A 345 7.04 26.91 21.00
N ARG A 346 8.18 26.30 21.30
CA ARG A 346 8.71 25.15 20.57
C ARG A 346 8.59 23.90 21.43
N PHE A 347 8.50 22.76 20.76
CA PHE A 347 8.30 21.46 21.41
C PHE A 347 9.35 20.45 20.96
N LEU A 348 9.56 19.43 21.79
CA LEU A 348 10.20 18.17 21.43
C LEU A 348 9.12 17.11 21.32
N ALA A 349 8.94 16.51 20.14
CA ALA A 349 8.04 15.38 19.96
C ALA A 349 8.81 14.06 20.09
N CYS A 350 8.50 13.23 21.08
CA CYS A 350 9.18 11.95 21.33
C CYS A 350 8.21 10.88 21.85
N ARG A 351 8.61 9.60 21.82
CA ARG A 351 7.75 8.48 22.21
C ARG A 351 7.79 8.28 23.73
N ALA A 352 6.84 8.91 24.43
CA ALA A 352 6.69 8.88 25.89
C ALA A 352 7.81 9.58 26.69
N GLU A 353 7.52 9.92 27.95
CA GLU A 353 8.43 10.67 28.86
C GLU A 353 9.74 9.94 29.16
N ARG A 354 9.76 8.59 29.08
CA ARG A 354 10.97 7.77 29.29
C ARG A 354 12.07 8.02 28.27
N ASP A 355 11.72 8.41 27.03
CA ASP A 355 12.71 8.74 26.01
C ASP A 355 13.36 10.09 26.25
N LEU A 356 12.73 10.99 27.02
CA LEU A 356 13.32 12.28 27.37
C LEU A 356 14.63 12.10 28.16
N GLU A 357 14.63 11.17 29.12
CA GLU A 357 15.81 10.86 29.93
C GLU A 357 16.91 10.16 29.12
N ARG A 358 16.54 9.32 28.14
CA ARG A 358 17.48 8.66 27.22
C ARG A 358 18.04 9.61 26.16
N LEU A 359 17.24 10.58 25.70
CA LEU A 359 17.63 11.56 24.70
C LEU A 359 18.55 12.63 25.25
N ARG A 360 18.37 13.02 26.52
CA ARG A 360 19.16 14.09 27.17
C ARG A 360 20.68 13.90 27.03
N PRO A 361 21.29 12.73 27.34
CA PRO A 361 22.73 12.54 27.17
C PRO A 361 23.19 12.45 25.70
N LEU A 362 22.28 12.08 24.78
CA LEU A 362 22.59 11.88 23.36
C LEU A 362 22.51 13.17 22.52
N LEU A 363 21.97 14.24 23.10
CA LEU A 363 21.84 15.55 22.49
C LEU A 363 23.14 16.36 22.66
N PRO A 364 23.61 17.09 21.64
CA PRO A 364 24.68 18.07 21.79
C PRO A 364 24.48 19.01 22.99
N PRO A 365 25.55 19.48 23.68
CA PRO A 365 25.44 20.26 24.91
C PRO A 365 24.58 21.52 24.78
N ALA A 366 24.56 22.13 23.59
CA ALA A 366 23.70 23.28 23.30
C ALA A 366 22.20 22.94 23.34
N LEU A 367 21.83 21.73 22.90
CA LEU A 367 20.44 21.25 22.86
C LEU A 367 19.97 20.77 24.24
N GLN A 368 20.87 20.27 25.09
CA GLN A 368 20.54 19.81 26.45
C GLN A 368 20.01 20.94 27.34
N ARG A 369 20.46 22.18 27.12
CA ARG A 369 20.05 23.36 27.90
C ARG A 369 18.62 23.82 27.63
N GLU A 370 18.04 23.44 26.49
CA GLU A 370 16.67 23.79 26.09
C GLU A 370 15.63 22.80 26.64
N LEU A 371 16.06 21.67 27.18
CA LEU A 371 15.16 20.69 27.79
C LEU A 371 14.72 21.13 29.19
N PRO A 372 13.47 20.86 29.58
CA PRO A 372 13.01 21.13 30.94
C PRO A 372 13.91 20.43 31.98
N GLU A 373 14.14 21.09 33.12
CA GLU A 373 14.90 20.49 34.22
C GLU A 373 14.21 19.21 34.72
N ARG A 374 15.02 18.27 35.23
CA ARG A 374 14.47 17.05 35.83
C ARG A 374 13.44 17.48 36.87
N ARG A 375 12.18 17.06 36.72
CA ARG A 375 11.29 16.97 37.88
C ARG A 375 11.84 15.87 38.77
N GLY A 376 12.85 16.22 39.56
CA GLY A 376 13.27 15.40 40.68
C GLY A 376 12.16 15.36 41.71
N GLU A 377 11.86 14.16 42.16
CA GLU A 377 11.43 13.84 43.53
C GLU A 377 11.47 15.06 44.46
N ALA A 378 10.32 15.70 44.62
CA ALA A 378 10.05 16.55 45.77
C ALA A 378 9.10 15.75 46.66
N ALA A 379 9.70 15.17 47.71
CA ALA A 379 9.14 14.43 48.85
C ALA A 379 8.65 13.01 48.58
#